data_AF-A0A6M3LBU1-F1
#
_entry.id   AF-A0A6M3LBU1-F1
#
_cell.length_a   1.000
_cell.length_b   1.000
_cell.length_c   1.000
_cell.angle_alpha   90.00
_cell.angle_beta   90.00
_cell.angle_gamma   90.00
#
_symmetry.space_group_name_H-M   'P 1'
#
loop_
_entity.id
_entity.type
_entity.pdbx_description
1 polymer ?
#
loop_
_entity_poly.entity_id
_entity_poly.type
_entity_poly.pdbx_seq_one_letter_code
_entity_poly.pdbx_strand_id
1 'polypeptide(L)'
;MTKTFVKPEGPSNAKIAIVGEQPGRVEIQSGRPFVGPAGRELNENLQAIGLMRQDCYLTNYAKDLDNHVSEYLDLKNMSFSKQGIAYKQMLLGELQGLKTKSIVACGNYAMAALVSLNGITKWRGSVLECSDLPGKFVIPTLHPATVLPPKNQYLNKFLIQFDLRRASRIAESGYTKRIRNLITKPSFFQCLEFLENATKRGLEDQIVYFDIELYNEEVSCISFALMDTEAISIPFVAEGGDYFSISQETDIWLKVASILQNPAIRKCGQNVGFDTHFLLRRYGIKATNLEDTMVAQRIIMPDYKIGLDFITSVWTDHHYYKDEGKKYFSGGGWSQLWKYNATDSLMCAEAFPKQCAKLKEQKNIPTYERQRNIIPPLVYMQERGVRVDVEGMIKRNGEISVKIEKLQEQLNSKAGKELNANSPKQLKEYFYGTL
;
A
#
# COMPACT_ATOMS: atom_id res chain seq x y z
N MET A 1 -33.00 5.39 31.64
CA MET A 1 -31.79 5.07 30.84
C MET A 1 -30.99 6.35 30.69
N THR A 2 -29.80 6.41 31.29
CA THR A 2 -28.84 7.49 31.07
C THR A 2 -28.45 7.51 29.60
N LYS A 3 -28.71 8.63 28.91
CA LYS A 3 -28.38 8.80 27.49
C LYS A 3 -26.86 8.70 27.32
N THR A 4 -26.37 7.60 26.75
CA THR A 4 -24.98 7.42 26.31
C THR A 4 -24.74 8.05 24.92
N PHE A 5 -25.69 8.83 24.42
CA PHE A 5 -25.61 9.48 23.12
C PHE A 5 -24.69 10.70 23.17
N VAL A 6 -23.72 10.78 22.25
CA VAL A 6 -22.84 11.94 22.07
C VAL A 6 -23.14 12.62 20.75
N LYS A 7 -23.48 13.91 20.81
CA LYS A 7 -23.74 14.75 19.63
C LYS A 7 -22.44 15.09 18.89
N PRO A 8 -22.49 15.35 17.58
CA PRO A 8 -21.37 15.94 16.88
C PRO A 8 -21.04 17.36 17.40
N GLU A 9 -19.81 17.81 17.17
CA GLU A 9 -19.32 19.13 17.59
C GLU A 9 -18.51 19.78 16.46
N GLY A 10 -18.71 21.08 16.23
CA GLY A 10 -17.94 21.85 15.25
C GLY A 10 -18.84 22.66 14.32
N PRO A 11 -18.26 23.59 13.53
CA PRO A 11 -19.03 24.50 12.71
C PRO A 11 -19.44 23.89 11.37
N SER A 12 -20.54 24.37 10.76
CA SER A 12 -21.00 23.90 9.44
C SER A 12 -20.06 24.30 8.29
N ASN A 13 -19.25 25.34 8.49
CA ASN A 13 -18.18 25.77 7.59
C ASN A 13 -16.80 25.24 8.02
N ALA A 14 -16.73 24.13 8.76
CA ALA A 14 -15.48 23.46 9.08
C ALA A 14 -14.63 23.20 7.83
N LYS A 15 -13.30 23.25 7.97
CA LYS A 15 -12.33 22.92 6.93
C LYS A 15 -12.36 21.43 6.60
N ILE A 16 -12.38 20.57 7.62
CA ILE A 16 -12.47 19.11 7.46
C ILE A 16 -13.51 18.53 8.41
N ALA A 17 -14.12 17.42 8.01
CA ALA A 17 -14.91 16.59 8.92
C ALA A 17 -14.07 15.40 9.40
N ILE A 18 -14.15 15.03 10.66
CA ILE A 18 -13.44 13.88 11.24
C ILE A 18 -14.47 12.95 11.86
N VAL A 19 -14.45 11.70 11.40
CA VAL A 19 -15.39 10.65 11.79
C VAL A 19 -14.63 9.57 12.55
N GLY A 20 -15.01 9.36 13.80
CA GLY A 20 -14.52 8.27 14.64
C GLY A 20 -15.46 7.07 14.61
N GLU A 21 -15.08 6.03 15.36
CA GLU A 21 -15.79 4.75 15.43
C GLU A 21 -17.05 4.84 16.31
N GLN A 22 -16.85 5.15 17.59
CA GLN A 22 -17.90 5.28 18.60
C GLN A 22 -17.38 6.17 19.75
N PRO A 23 -18.25 6.78 20.56
CA PRO A 23 -17.82 7.56 21.70
C PRO A 23 -17.18 6.71 22.82
N GLY A 24 -16.24 7.30 23.56
CA GLY A 24 -15.65 6.72 24.77
C GLY A 24 -16.30 7.20 26.07
N ARG A 25 -15.99 6.57 27.21
CA ARG A 25 -16.56 6.92 28.53
C ARG A 25 -16.42 8.40 28.91
N VAL A 26 -15.27 9.00 28.61
CA VAL A 26 -15.01 10.44 28.87
C VAL A 26 -15.95 11.32 28.04
N GLU A 27 -16.22 10.90 26.80
CA GLU A 27 -17.07 11.62 25.85
C GLU A 27 -18.55 11.52 26.24
N ILE A 28 -18.96 10.39 26.82
CA ILE A 28 -20.28 10.24 27.45
C ILE A 28 -20.46 11.23 28.59
N GLN A 29 -19.47 11.32 29.47
CA GLN A 29 -19.54 12.21 30.64
C GLN A 29 -19.55 13.68 30.25
N SER A 30 -18.79 14.07 29.22
CA SER A 30 -18.72 15.45 28.76
C SER A 30 -19.80 15.81 27.75
N GLY A 31 -20.46 14.83 27.13
CA GLY A 31 -21.38 15.00 26.00
C GLY A 31 -20.70 15.52 24.72
N ARG A 32 -19.39 15.34 24.58
CA ARG A 32 -18.56 15.93 23.50
C ARG A 32 -17.67 14.87 22.84
N PRO A 33 -17.57 14.80 21.50
CA PRO A 33 -16.78 13.78 20.81
C PRO A 33 -15.29 14.10 20.86
N PHE A 34 -14.40 13.11 20.77
CA PHE A 34 -12.94 13.29 20.75
C PHE A 34 -12.37 14.15 21.89
N VAL A 35 -12.86 13.98 23.12
CA VAL A 35 -12.24 14.59 24.33
C VAL A 35 -11.52 13.57 25.21
N GLY A 36 -11.67 12.27 24.91
CA GLY A 36 -10.94 11.20 25.59
C GLY A 36 -9.46 11.14 25.18
N PRO A 37 -8.71 10.12 25.64
CA PRO A 37 -7.29 9.96 25.33
C PRO A 37 -6.99 9.96 23.82
N ALA A 38 -7.75 9.23 23.01
CA ALA A 38 -7.58 9.21 21.56
C ALA A 38 -7.89 10.58 20.91
N GLY A 39 -8.86 11.31 21.46
CA GLY A 39 -9.18 12.67 21.04
C GLY A 39 -8.08 13.67 21.36
N ARG A 40 -7.39 13.52 22.50
CA ARG A 40 -6.20 14.32 22.82
C ARG A 40 -5.06 14.06 21.84
N GLU A 41 -4.78 12.79 21.54
CA GLU A 41 -3.79 12.45 20.52
C GLU A 41 -4.18 13.01 19.14
N LEU A 42 -5.46 12.94 18.75
CA LEU A 42 -5.94 13.58 17.53
C LEU A 42 -5.67 15.10 17.53
N ASN A 43 -5.98 15.79 18.63
CA ASN A 43 -5.75 17.24 18.75
C ASN A 43 -4.26 17.58 18.62
N GLU A 44 -3.36 16.79 19.21
CA GLU A 44 -1.91 16.96 19.05
C GLU A 44 -1.48 16.81 17.58
N ASN A 45 -2.04 15.82 16.87
CA ASN A 45 -1.74 15.60 15.46
C ASN A 45 -2.29 16.72 14.57
N LEU A 46 -3.47 17.26 14.87
CA LEU A 46 -4.03 18.44 14.19
C LEU A 46 -3.12 19.65 14.42
N GLN A 47 -2.73 19.91 15.66
CA GLN A 47 -1.84 21.04 16.00
C GLN A 47 -0.48 20.93 15.29
N ALA A 48 0.11 19.72 15.24
CA ALA A 48 1.39 19.47 14.58
C ALA A 48 1.38 19.78 13.07
N ILE A 49 0.20 19.83 12.45
CA ILE A 49 0.03 20.18 11.03
C ILE A 49 -0.58 21.56 10.81
N GLY A 50 -0.75 22.35 11.88
CA GLY A 50 -1.31 23.70 11.82
C GLY A 50 -2.83 23.77 11.69
N LEU A 51 -3.55 22.68 11.97
CA LEU A 51 -5.02 22.66 12.03
C LEU A 51 -5.50 22.78 13.47
N MET A 52 -6.51 23.62 13.69
CA MET A 52 -7.13 23.79 14.99
C MET A 52 -8.40 22.95 15.08
N ARG A 53 -8.69 22.41 16.27
CA ARG A 53 -9.91 21.64 16.52
C ARG A 53 -11.20 22.39 16.12
N GLN A 54 -11.23 23.70 16.37
CA GLN A 54 -12.37 24.57 16.02
C GLN A 54 -12.64 24.67 14.52
N ASP A 55 -11.63 24.37 13.68
CA ASP A 55 -11.77 24.32 12.22
C ASP A 55 -12.32 22.96 11.75
N CYS A 56 -12.57 22.02 12.66
CA CYS A 56 -12.99 20.67 12.34
C CYS A 56 -14.44 20.43 12.78
N TYR A 57 -15.16 19.64 11.98
CA TYR A 57 -16.43 19.03 12.41
C TYR A 57 -16.16 17.61 12.89
N LEU A 58 -16.52 17.30 14.12
CA LEU A 58 -16.16 16.07 14.81
C LEU A 58 -17.40 15.25 15.11
N THR A 59 -17.42 14.00 14.67
CA THR A 59 -18.55 13.08 14.88
C THR A 59 -18.07 11.64 14.93
N ASN A 60 -18.94 10.73 15.31
CA ASN A 60 -18.69 9.28 15.26
C ASN A 60 -19.70 8.60 14.34
N TYR A 61 -19.33 7.44 13.81
CA TYR A 61 -20.26 6.54 13.16
C TYR A 61 -21.33 6.08 14.16
N ALA A 62 -20.97 5.27 15.15
CA ALA A 62 -21.89 4.92 16.23
C ALA A 62 -22.05 6.12 17.17
N LYS A 63 -23.29 6.44 17.54
CA LYS A 63 -23.60 7.66 18.29
C LYS A 63 -23.67 7.46 19.80
N ASP A 64 -23.61 6.20 20.26
CA ASP A 64 -23.75 5.81 21.66
C ASP A 64 -22.60 4.90 22.14
N LEU A 65 -22.63 4.56 23.43
CA LEU A 65 -21.78 3.53 24.05
C LEU A 65 -22.61 2.44 24.76
N ASP A 66 -23.83 2.19 24.28
CA ASP A 66 -24.73 1.17 24.85
C ASP A 66 -24.24 -0.24 24.50
N ASN A 67 -23.75 -0.44 23.28
CA ASN A 67 -23.16 -1.70 22.81
C ASN A 67 -21.80 -1.44 22.15
N HIS A 68 -21.03 -2.51 21.93
CA HIS A 68 -19.79 -2.40 21.17
C HIS A 68 -20.10 -2.18 19.68
N VAL A 69 -19.33 -1.34 18.98
CA VAL A 69 -19.58 -0.98 17.57
C VAL A 69 -19.71 -2.19 16.63
N SER A 70 -19.10 -3.32 16.97
CA SER A 70 -19.21 -4.57 16.21
C SER A 70 -20.64 -5.12 16.14
N GLU A 71 -21.50 -4.74 17.08
CA GLU A 71 -22.93 -5.08 17.08
C GLU A 71 -23.75 -4.17 16.15
N TYR A 72 -23.20 -3.01 15.79
CA TYR A 72 -23.79 -2.08 14.83
C TYR A 72 -23.30 -2.35 13.40
N LEU A 73 -22.04 -2.75 13.25
CA LEU A 73 -21.39 -3.03 11.97
C LEU A 73 -20.46 -4.24 12.08
N ASP A 74 -20.78 -5.32 11.37
CA ASP A 74 -19.87 -6.47 11.22
C ASP A 74 -18.89 -6.22 10.06
N LEU A 75 -17.63 -5.95 10.39
CA LEU A 75 -16.58 -5.69 9.40
C LEU A 75 -16.20 -6.92 8.57
N LYS A 76 -16.51 -8.14 9.02
CA LYS A 76 -16.20 -9.37 8.29
C LYS A 76 -17.16 -9.58 7.14
N ASN A 77 -18.46 -9.42 7.41
CA ASN A 77 -19.52 -9.61 6.42
C ASN A 77 -19.97 -8.30 5.76
N MET A 78 -19.42 -7.16 6.21
CA MET A 78 -19.81 -5.80 5.79
C MET A 78 -21.32 -5.57 5.92
N SER A 79 -21.91 -6.04 7.01
CA SER A 79 -23.35 -5.96 7.28
C SER A 79 -23.63 -5.03 8.46
N PHE A 80 -24.75 -4.31 8.36
CA PHE A 80 -25.18 -3.34 9.36
C PHE A 80 -26.41 -3.88 10.10
N SER A 81 -26.47 -3.70 11.42
CA SER A 81 -27.71 -3.93 12.16
C SER A 81 -28.71 -2.80 11.90
N LYS A 82 -29.97 -2.98 12.31
CA LYS A 82 -31.01 -1.93 12.17
C LYS A 82 -30.57 -0.60 12.78
N GLN A 83 -29.96 -0.64 13.97
CA GLN A 83 -29.43 0.55 14.63
C GLN A 83 -28.20 1.09 13.90
N GLY A 84 -27.31 0.21 13.42
CA GLY A 84 -26.15 0.62 12.64
C GLY A 84 -26.50 1.34 11.34
N ILE A 85 -27.60 0.96 10.68
CA ILE A 85 -28.15 1.66 9.50
C ILE A 85 -28.65 3.06 9.90
N ALA A 86 -29.39 3.17 11.01
CA ALA A 86 -29.87 4.46 11.50
C ALA A 86 -28.70 5.41 11.80
N TYR A 87 -27.62 4.91 12.42
CA TYR A 87 -26.40 5.68 12.65
C TYR A 87 -25.68 6.10 11.38
N LYS A 88 -25.60 5.22 10.38
CA LYS A 88 -25.08 5.59 9.07
C LYS A 88 -25.92 6.71 8.44
N GLN A 89 -27.24 6.62 8.46
CA GLN A 89 -28.12 7.66 7.92
C GLN A 89 -27.98 9.01 8.64
N MET A 90 -27.88 9.00 9.98
CA MET A 90 -27.63 10.21 10.75
C MET A 90 -26.28 10.84 10.39
N LEU A 91 -25.21 10.03 10.31
CA LEU A 91 -23.89 10.48 9.89
C LEU A 91 -23.90 11.10 8.49
N LEU A 92 -24.56 10.46 7.52
CA LEU A 92 -24.65 10.99 6.16
C LEU A 92 -25.40 12.34 6.13
N GLY A 93 -26.49 12.47 6.88
CA GLY A 93 -27.23 13.73 7.02
C GLY A 93 -26.38 14.85 7.64
N GLU A 94 -25.59 14.55 8.67
CA GLU A 94 -24.63 15.49 9.26
C GLU A 94 -23.62 15.97 8.21
N LEU A 95 -22.98 15.04 7.49
CA LEU A 95 -21.91 15.34 6.54
C LEU A 95 -22.40 16.02 5.26
N GLN A 96 -23.63 15.73 4.82
CA GLN A 96 -24.28 16.38 3.69
C GLN A 96 -24.45 17.88 3.93
N GLY A 97 -24.80 18.28 5.16
CA GLY A 97 -25.00 19.68 5.54
C GLY A 97 -23.72 20.51 5.65
N LEU A 98 -22.54 19.89 5.63
CA LEU A 98 -21.27 20.60 5.75
C LEU A 98 -20.80 21.21 4.42
N LYS A 99 -20.12 22.34 4.47
CA LYS A 99 -19.49 22.93 3.26
C LYS A 99 -18.24 22.18 2.81
N THR A 100 -17.49 21.56 3.72
CA THR A 100 -16.25 20.85 3.37
C THR A 100 -16.52 19.65 2.48
N LYS A 101 -15.62 19.41 1.53
CA LYS A 101 -15.59 18.20 0.69
C LYS A 101 -14.66 17.11 1.25
N SER A 102 -13.95 17.37 2.35
CA SER A 102 -12.94 16.47 2.89
C SER A 102 -13.38 15.85 4.22
N ILE A 103 -13.40 14.52 4.27
CA ILE A 103 -13.82 13.72 5.41
C ILE A 103 -12.67 12.80 5.81
N VAL A 104 -12.25 12.83 7.06
CA VAL A 104 -11.24 11.94 7.63
C VAL A 104 -11.95 10.80 8.35
N ALA A 105 -11.72 9.56 7.92
CA ALA A 105 -12.27 8.38 8.57
C ALA A 105 -11.21 7.74 9.49
N CYS A 106 -11.40 7.83 10.80
CA CYS A 106 -10.46 7.30 11.79
C CYS A 106 -10.78 5.83 12.11
N GLY A 107 -9.96 4.91 11.61
CA GLY A 107 -10.10 3.47 11.87
C GLY A 107 -11.04 2.75 10.90
N ASN A 108 -11.18 1.43 11.11
CA ASN A 108 -11.92 0.55 10.20
C ASN A 108 -13.42 0.86 10.16
N TYR A 109 -14.06 1.07 11.30
CA TYR A 109 -15.50 1.23 11.37
C TYR A 109 -15.97 2.53 10.72
N ALA A 110 -15.28 3.66 10.97
CA ALA A 110 -15.57 4.92 10.29
C ALA A 110 -15.41 4.80 8.77
N MET A 111 -14.34 4.13 8.32
CA MET A 111 -14.11 3.90 6.89
C MET A 111 -15.19 3.00 6.28
N ALA A 112 -15.50 1.87 6.92
CA ALA A 112 -16.52 0.94 6.46
C ALA A 112 -17.91 1.59 6.41
N ALA A 113 -18.26 2.42 7.39
CA ALA A 113 -19.52 3.15 7.38
C ALA A 113 -19.66 4.13 6.20
N LEU A 114 -18.56 4.75 5.77
CA LEU A 114 -18.57 5.79 4.73
C LEU A 114 -18.33 5.27 3.30
N VAL A 115 -17.52 4.22 3.14
CA VAL A 115 -17.10 3.72 1.82
C VAL A 115 -17.16 2.19 1.69
N SER A 116 -17.69 1.47 2.67
CA SER A 116 -17.88 0.00 2.62
C SER A 116 -16.60 -0.80 2.36
N LEU A 117 -15.46 -0.32 2.87
CA LEU A 117 -14.15 -0.97 2.76
C LEU A 117 -13.64 -1.41 4.15
N ASN A 118 -12.80 -2.45 4.18
CA ASN A 118 -12.14 -2.95 5.38
C ASN A 118 -10.62 -3.07 5.17
N GLY A 119 -9.85 -2.97 6.25
CA GLY A 119 -8.39 -3.09 6.25
C GLY A 119 -7.71 -1.72 6.23
N ILE A 120 -7.92 -0.91 7.27
CA ILE A 120 -7.43 0.47 7.38
C ILE A 120 -5.93 0.61 7.12
N THR A 121 -5.12 -0.37 7.52
CA THR A 121 -3.67 -0.37 7.26
C THR A 121 -3.31 -0.40 5.76
N LYS A 122 -4.20 -0.91 4.90
CA LYS A 122 -4.06 -0.90 3.44
C LYS A 122 -4.57 0.40 2.84
N TRP A 123 -5.75 0.84 3.30
CA TRP A 123 -6.50 1.93 2.69
C TRP A 123 -6.13 3.32 3.23
N ARG A 124 -5.41 3.42 4.35
CA ARG A 124 -5.00 4.72 4.89
C ARG A 124 -4.30 5.58 3.85
N GLY A 125 -4.57 6.88 3.86
CA GLY A 125 -4.01 7.82 2.91
C GLY A 125 -4.60 7.76 1.49
N SER A 126 -5.49 6.81 1.19
CA SER A 126 -6.25 6.83 -0.07
C SER A 126 -7.15 8.08 -0.14
N VAL A 127 -7.41 8.57 -1.35
CA VAL A 127 -8.49 9.53 -1.60
C VAL A 127 -9.65 8.80 -2.25
N LEU A 128 -10.72 8.60 -1.48
CA LEU A 128 -11.88 7.81 -1.89
C LEU A 128 -13.10 8.72 -2.05
N GLU A 129 -13.87 8.57 -3.10
CA GLU A 129 -15.15 9.27 -3.20
C GLU A 129 -16.23 8.51 -2.41
N CYS A 130 -17.03 9.23 -1.62
CA CYS A 130 -18.16 8.64 -0.91
C CYS A 130 -19.34 8.51 -1.89
N SER A 131 -19.73 7.29 -2.25
CA SER A 131 -20.85 7.04 -3.16
C SER A 131 -22.18 7.59 -2.64
N ASP A 132 -22.36 7.58 -1.31
CA ASP A 132 -23.57 8.09 -0.65
C ASP A 132 -23.59 9.63 -0.57
N LEU A 133 -22.45 10.29 -0.79
CA LEU A 133 -22.28 11.74 -0.76
C LEU A 133 -21.40 12.21 -1.95
N PRO A 134 -21.95 12.28 -3.17
CA PRO A 134 -21.20 12.66 -4.36
C PRO A 134 -20.43 13.98 -4.20
N GLY A 135 -19.17 14.02 -4.63
CA GLY A 135 -18.30 15.18 -4.48
C GLY A 135 -17.69 15.36 -3.08
N LYS A 136 -17.90 14.42 -2.16
CA LYS A 136 -17.21 14.36 -0.86
C LYS A 136 -16.19 13.22 -0.87
N PHE A 137 -14.98 13.54 -0.43
CA PHE A 137 -13.84 12.64 -0.45
C PHE A 137 -13.45 12.22 0.96
N VAL A 138 -13.35 10.92 1.15
CA VAL A 138 -12.95 10.25 2.38
C VAL A 138 -11.45 9.93 2.31
N ILE A 139 -10.72 10.38 3.32
CA ILE A 139 -9.31 10.08 3.56
C ILE A 139 -9.27 9.17 4.80
N PRO A 140 -9.11 7.84 4.62
CA PRO A 140 -8.98 6.95 5.75
C PRO A 140 -7.64 7.19 6.47
N THR A 141 -7.65 7.07 7.80
CA THR A 141 -6.45 7.12 8.62
C THR A 141 -6.51 6.12 9.77
N LEU A 142 -5.35 5.79 10.34
CA LEU A 142 -5.28 4.93 11.52
C LEU A 142 -6.00 5.61 12.69
N HIS A 143 -6.71 4.83 13.50
CA HIS A 143 -7.35 5.39 14.68
C HIS A 143 -6.29 5.96 15.65
N PRO A 144 -6.45 7.19 16.20
CA PRO A 144 -5.47 7.80 17.10
C PRO A 144 -5.12 6.93 18.33
N ALA A 145 -6.07 6.12 18.80
CA ALA A 145 -5.85 5.15 19.87
C ALA A 145 -4.75 4.10 19.57
N THR A 146 -4.28 3.95 18.32
CA THR A 146 -3.16 3.06 18.00
C THR A 146 -1.83 3.51 18.59
N VAL A 147 -1.67 4.81 18.85
CA VAL A 147 -0.49 5.40 19.50
C VAL A 147 -0.49 5.12 21.01
N LEU A 148 -1.66 4.86 21.59
CA LEU A 148 -1.85 4.74 23.03
C LEU A 148 -1.73 3.28 23.51
N PRO A 149 -1.55 3.06 24.84
CA PRO A 149 -1.63 1.73 25.42
C PRO A 149 -2.99 1.05 25.14
N PRO A 150 -3.01 -0.28 24.95
CA PRO A 150 -1.87 -1.19 24.99
C PRO A 150 -1.11 -1.31 23.65
N LYS A 151 -1.57 -0.64 22.58
CA LYS A 151 -1.00 -0.79 21.22
C LYS A 151 0.39 -0.18 21.10
N ASN A 152 0.61 1.00 21.70
CA ASN A 152 1.91 1.69 21.77
C ASN A 152 2.62 1.82 20.39
N GLN A 153 1.87 1.98 19.31
CA GLN A 153 2.43 2.13 17.96
C GLN A 153 2.73 3.61 17.68
N TYR A 154 3.73 4.16 18.36
CA TYR A 154 4.06 5.59 18.31
C TYR A 154 4.31 6.12 16.89
N LEU A 155 4.89 5.31 16.01
CA LEU A 155 5.15 5.66 14.61
C LEU A 155 3.86 5.94 13.81
N ASN A 156 2.69 5.47 14.26
CA ASN A 156 1.43 5.78 13.59
C ASN A 156 1.07 7.27 13.68
N LYS A 157 1.61 8.00 14.67
CA LYS A 157 1.42 9.44 14.81
C LYS A 157 1.76 10.18 13.52
N PHE A 158 2.92 9.90 12.92
CA PHE A 158 3.34 10.55 11.68
C PHE A 158 2.48 10.14 10.47
N LEU A 159 2.00 8.88 10.42
CA LEU A 159 1.09 8.45 9.36
C LEU A 159 -0.26 9.18 9.44
N ILE A 160 -0.78 9.35 10.65
CA ILE A 160 -1.99 10.15 10.90
C ILE A 160 -1.76 11.59 10.44
N GLN A 161 -0.61 12.20 10.75
CA GLN A 161 -0.28 13.55 10.28
C GLN A 161 -0.21 13.65 8.75
N PHE A 162 0.36 12.65 8.06
CA PHE A 162 0.35 12.61 6.59
C PHE A 162 -1.07 12.60 6.03
N ASP A 163 -1.94 11.76 6.60
CA ASP A 163 -3.33 11.63 6.15
C ASP A 163 -4.13 12.91 6.42
N LEU A 164 -3.93 13.54 7.58
CA LEU A 164 -4.58 14.80 7.94
C LEU A 164 -4.09 15.97 7.07
N ARG A 165 -2.78 16.04 6.74
CA ARG A 165 -2.26 17.04 5.79
C ARG A 165 -2.90 16.88 4.41
N ARG A 166 -3.05 15.64 3.96
CA ARG A 166 -3.75 15.33 2.70
C ARG A 166 -5.21 15.81 2.74
N ALA A 167 -5.92 15.53 3.82
CA ALA A 167 -7.30 15.99 4.01
C ALA A 167 -7.39 17.53 4.00
N SER A 168 -6.51 18.22 4.73
CA SER A 168 -6.43 19.69 4.75
C SER A 168 -6.20 20.27 3.35
N ARG A 169 -5.22 19.74 2.62
CA ARG A 169 -4.92 20.15 1.25
C ARG A 169 -6.14 20.00 0.36
N ILE A 170 -6.81 18.84 0.40
CA ILE A 170 -8.02 18.57 -0.39
C ILE A 170 -9.16 19.51 -0.03
N ALA A 171 -9.31 19.87 1.24
CA ALA A 171 -10.30 20.86 1.67
C ALA A 171 -10.03 22.25 1.10
N GLU A 172 -8.77 22.66 1.05
CA GLU A 172 -8.34 24.00 0.62
C GLU A 172 -8.32 24.14 -0.91
N SER A 173 -7.67 23.21 -1.61
CA SER A 173 -7.49 23.26 -3.07
C SER A 173 -8.60 22.56 -3.85
N GLY A 174 -9.51 21.87 -3.16
CA GLY A 174 -10.35 20.85 -3.77
C GLY A 174 -9.55 19.60 -4.16
N TYR A 175 -10.27 18.63 -4.72
CA TYR A 175 -9.68 17.44 -5.33
C TYR A 175 -10.38 17.17 -6.65
N THR A 176 -9.58 17.10 -7.71
CA THR A 176 -10.01 16.60 -9.01
C THR A 176 -9.32 15.26 -9.20
N LYS A 177 -10.12 14.19 -9.32
CA LYS A 177 -9.58 12.86 -9.62
C LYS A 177 -8.79 12.95 -10.93
N ARG A 178 -7.51 12.60 -10.86
CA ARG A 178 -6.65 12.59 -12.05
C ARG A 178 -7.18 11.57 -13.04
N ILE A 179 -7.46 12.01 -14.27
CA ILE A 179 -7.77 11.12 -15.38
C ILE A 179 -6.45 10.51 -15.83
N ARG A 180 -6.37 9.18 -15.79
CA ARG A 180 -5.18 8.42 -16.15
C ARG A 180 -5.51 7.59 -17.38
N ASN A 181 -4.70 7.75 -18.43
CA ASN A 181 -4.77 6.97 -19.65
C ASN A 181 -3.90 5.72 -19.49
N LEU A 182 -4.52 4.55 -19.34
CA LEU A 182 -3.82 3.27 -19.26
C LEU A 182 -4.06 2.51 -20.56
N ILE A 183 -3.01 2.37 -21.37
CA ILE A 183 -3.04 1.62 -22.62
C ILE A 183 -2.68 0.17 -22.31
N THR A 184 -3.68 -0.70 -22.18
CA THR A 184 -3.47 -2.10 -21.73
C THR A 184 -3.72 -3.16 -22.78
N LYS A 185 -4.20 -2.76 -23.96
CA LYS A 185 -4.34 -3.61 -25.15
C LYS A 185 -3.77 -2.88 -26.37
N PRO A 186 -2.50 -2.49 -26.34
CA PRO A 186 -1.93 -1.71 -27.42
C PRO A 186 -1.88 -2.56 -28.70
N SER A 187 -2.01 -1.89 -29.85
CA SER A 187 -1.55 -2.44 -31.11
C SER A 187 -0.02 -2.41 -31.18
N PHE A 188 0.55 -3.15 -32.12
CA PHE A 188 1.99 -3.11 -32.38
C PHE A 188 2.51 -1.68 -32.63
N PHE A 189 1.79 -0.90 -33.44
CA PHE A 189 2.16 0.48 -33.73
C PHE A 189 2.09 1.38 -32.50
N GLN A 190 1.08 1.20 -31.63
CA GLN A 190 0.99 1.94 -30.37
C GLN A 190 2.16 1.64 -29.44
N CYS A 191 2.63 0.38 -29.41
CA CYS A 191 3.82 0.01 -28.64
C CYS A 191 5.06 0.77 -29.15
N LEU A 192 5.30 0.71 -30.46
CA LEU A 192 6.46 1.38 -31.07
C LEU A 192 6.41 2.90 -30.89
N GLU A 193 5.25 3.53 -31.11
CA GLU A 193 5.07 4.96 -30.92
C GLU A 193 5.35 5.39 -29.48
N PHE A 194 4.83 4.63 -28.50
CA PHE A 194 5.06 4.92 -27.10
C PHE A 194 6.56 4.78 -26.73
N LEU A 195 7.21 3.71 -27.17
CA LEU A 195 8.63 3.46 -26.89
C LEU A 195 9.54 4.47 -27.58
N GLU A 196 9.21 4.94 -28.78
CA GLU A 196 9.94 6.00 -29.46
C GLU A 196 9.81 7.33 -28.71
N ASN A 197 8.59 7.68 -28.26
CA ASN A 197 8.37 8.86 -27.41
C ASN A 197 9.11 8.74 -26.06
N ALA A 198 9.14 7.54 -25.46
CA ALA A 198 9.90 7.25 -24.24
C ALA A 198 11.41 7.46 -24.46
N THR A 199 11.93 7.02 -25.61
CA THR A 199 13.34 7.22 -26.00
C THR A 199 13.64 8.72 -26.12
N LYS A 200 12.83 9.46 -26.89
CA LYS A 200 13.00 10.91 -27.09
C LYS A 200 13.00 11.67 -25.75
N ARG A 201 11.97 11.47 -24.94
CA ARG A 201 11.83 12.13 -23.64
C ARG A 201 12.92 11.71 -22.66
N GLY A 202 13.32 10.44 -22.70
CA GLY A 202 14.45 9.90 -21.94
C GLY A 202 15.76 10.63 -22.22
N LEU A 203 16.02 10.97 -23.48
CA LEU A 203 17.20 11.74 -23.90
C LEU A 203 17.10 13.24 -23.54
N GLU A 204 15.90 13.74 -23.28
CA GLU A 204 15.60 15.10 -22.78
C GLU A 204 15.58 15.16 -21.23
N ASP A 205 16.24 14.21 -20.54
CA ASP A 205 16.33 14.07 -19.07
C ASP A 205 14.99 13.82 -18.35
N GLN A 206 13.96 13.36 -19.08
CA GLN A 206 12.75 12.82 -18.45
C GLN A 206 12.99 11.37 -18.01
N ILE A 207 12.61 11.04 -16.77
CA ILE A 207 12.72 9.68 -16.26
C ILE A 207 11.69 8.77 -16.96
N VAL A 208 12.14 7.61 -17.44
CA VAL A 208 11.28 6.55 -17.96
C VAL A 208 11.00 5.55 -16.84
N TYR A 209 9.73 5.38 -16.49
CA TYR A 209 9.32 4.43 -15.45
C TYR A 209 8.98 3.09 -16.08
N PHE A 210 9.35 1.97 -15.45
CA PHE A 210 9.06 0.64 -15.97
C PHE A 210 8.87 -0.40 -14.86
N ASP A 211 8.19 -1.49 -15.21
CA ASP A 211 7.90 -2.64 -14.32
C ASP A 211 7.56 -3.87 -15.18
N ILE A 212 8.00 -5.06 -14.76
CA ILE A 212 7.70 -6.34 -15.46
C ILE A 212 6.75 -7.23 -14.64
N GLU A 213 5.91 -7.98 -15.33
CA GLU A 213 5.13 -9.08 -14.73
C GLU A 213 5.53 -10.42 -15.32
N LEU A 214 5.65 -11.42 -14.46
CA LEU A 214 6.10 -12.76 -14.84
C LEU A 214 4.95 -13.76 -14.91
N TYR A 215 5.00 -14.63 -15.92
CA TYR A 215 4.15 -15.82 -16.01
C TYR A 215 4.98 -16.98 -16.55
N ASN A 216 4.89 -18.16 -15.92
CA ASN A 216 5.68 -19.35 -16.29
C ASN A 216 7.18 -19.08 -16.48
N GLU A 217 7.76 -18.28 -15.58
CA GLU A 217 9.17 -17.88 -15.62
C GLU A 217 9.59 -17.11 -16.90
N GLU A 218 8.65 -16.47 -17.59
CA GLU A 218 8.87 -15.55 -18.71
C GLU A 218 8.23 -14.18 -18.44
N VAL A 219 8.64 -13.13 -19.15
CA VAL A 219 7.98 -11.82 -19.05
C VAL A 219 6.65 -11.87 -19.80
N SER A 220 5.56 -11.81 -19.05
CA SER A 220 4.20 -11.82 -19.59
C SER A 220 3.75 -10.46 -20.13
N CYS A 221 4.19 -9.39 -19.48
CA CYS A 221 4.03 -8.02 -19.94
C CYS A 221 5.08 -7.12 -19.28
N ILE A 222 5.38 -6.00 -19.94
CA ILE A 222 6.22 -4.92 -19.42
C ILE A 222 5.45 -3.61 -19.53
N SER A 223 5.50 -2.77 -18.49
CA SER A 223 4.88 -1.46 -18.51
C SER A 223 5.89 -0.34 -18.63
N PHE A 224 5.43 0.79 -19.16
CA PHE A 224 6.16 2.04 -19.15
C PHE A 224 5.24 3.20 -18.78
N ALA A 225 5.77 4.15 -18.01
CA ALA A 225 5.15 5.45 -17.81
C ALA A 225 6.18 6.56 -18.00
N LEU A 226 5.73 7.72 -18.47
CA LEU A 226 6.59 8.91 -18.63
C LEU A 226 6.16 10.03 -17.67
N MET A 227 4.91 9.98 -17.21
CA MET A 227 4.27 10.95 -16.32
C MET A 227 3.20 10.26 -15.48
N ASP A 228 2.61 10.96 -14.51
CA ASP A 228 1.61 10.42 -13.59
C ASP A 228 0.19 10.30 -14.18
N THR A 229 0.01 10.61 -15.47
CA THR A 229 -1.27 10.58 -16.18
C THR A 229 -1.33 9.56 -17.33
N GLU A 230 -0.21 9.01 -17.77
CA GLU A 230 -0.18 8.09 -18.90
C GLU A 230 0.82 6.95 -18.71
N ALA A 231 0.35 5.72 -18.94
CA ALA A 231 1.16 4.51 -18.93
C ALA A 231 0.66 3.51 -19.98
N ILE A 232 1.57 2.71 -20.50
CA ILE A 232 1.29 1.55 -21.35
C ILE A 232 1.68 0.27 -20.60
N SER A 233 0.91 -0.80 -20.75
CA SER A 233 1.37 -2.16 -20.48
C SER A 233 1.38 -2.90 -21.80
N ILE A 234 2.55 -3.42 -22.17
CA ILE A 234 2.83 -4.12 -23.41
C ILE A 234 2.77 -5.62 -23.10
N PRO A 235 1.71 -6.32 -23.50
CA PRO A 235 1.57 -7.75 -23.27
C PRO A 235 2.30 -8.59 -24.31
N PHE A 236 2.85 -9.72 -23.87
CA PHE A 236 3.43 -10.75 -24.75
C PHE A 236 2.59 -12.03 -24.76
N VAL A 237 1.80 -12.26 -23.71
CA VAL A 237 0.87 -13.40 -23.60
C VAL A 237 -0.56 -12.89 -23.39
N ALA A 238 -1.53 -13.56 -24.02
CA ALA A 238 -2.96 -13.24 -23.99
C ALA A 238 -3.83 -14.49 -23.77
N GLU A 239 -5.15 -14.29 -23.72
CA GLU A 239 -6.10 -15.39 -23.78
C GLU A 239 -6.03 -16.04 -25.17
N GLY A 240 -5.47 -17.25 -25.24
CA GLY A 240 -5.31 -18.00 -26.48
C GLY A 240 -3.87 -18.15 -27.01
N GLY A 241 -2.86 -17.60 -26.32
CA GLY A 241 -1.44 -17.77 -26.67
C GLY A 241 -0.69 -16.44 -26.74
N ASP A 242 0.22 -16.32 -27.70
CA ASP A 242 1.07 -15.13 -27.88
C ASP A 242 0.24 -13.93 -28.33
N TYR A 243 0.52 -12.75 -27.76
CA TYR A 243 -0.21 -11.51 -28.08
C TYR A 243 0.26 -10.91 -29.42
N PHE A 244 1.55 -11.02 -29.73
CA PHE A 244 2.17 -10.52 -30.94
C PHE A 244 2.74 -11.66 -31.78
N SER A 245 2.90 -11.43 -33.08
CA SER A 245 3.76 -12.33 -33.89
C SER A 245 5.21 -12.22 -33.43
N ILE A 246 6.01 -13.28 -33.66
CA ILE A 246 7.43 -13.33 -33.28
C ILE A 246 8.21 -12.12 -33.80
N SER A 247 7.95 -11.70 -35.06
CA SER A 247 8.60 -10.52 -35.65
C SER A 247 8.25 -9.24 -34.89
N GLN A 248 6.97 -9.05 -34.55
CA GLN A 248 6.51 -7.86 -33.83
C GLN A 248 7.05 -7.83 -32.41
N GLU A 249 7.02 -8.95 -31.71
CA GLU A 249 7.57 -9.07 -30.36
C GLU A 249 9.08 -8.79 -30.37
N THR A 250 9.81 -9.31 -31.37
CA THR A 250 11.24 -9.04 -31.53
C THR A 250 11.52 -7.54 -31.68
N ASP A 251 10.77 -6.85 -32.54
CA ASP A 251 10.92 -5.40 -32.75
C ASP A 251 10.63 -4.60 -31.46
N ILE A 252 9.61 -5.00 -30.71
CA ILE A 252 9.29 -4.41 -29.41
C ILE A 252 10.45 -4.62 -28.43
N TRP A 253 10.96 -5.84 -28.29
CA TRP A 253 12.07 -6.13 -27.38
C TRP A 253 13.35 -5.41 -27.75
N LEU A 254 13.66 -5.27 -29.04
CA LEU A 254 14.80 -4.48 -29.50
C LEU A 254 14.66 -3.00 -29.09
N LYS A 255 13.46 -2.43 -29.18
CA LYS A 255 13.18 -1.06 -28.71
C LYS A 255 13.27 -0.94 -27.19
N VAL A 256 12.68 -1.87 -26.44
CA VAL A 256 12.81 -1.95 -24.97
C VAL A 256 14.28 -2.02 -24.57
N ALA A 257 15.05 -2.90 -25.20
CA ALA A 257 16.48 -3.07 -24.95
C ALA A 257 17.26 -1.78 -25.26
N SER A 258 16.89 -1.05 -26.32
CA SER A 258 17.53 0.23 -26.66
C SER A 258 17.31 1.31 -25.59
N ILE A 259 16.16 1.34 -24.92
CA ILE A 259 15.87 2.28 -23.83
C ILE A 259 16.58 1.85 -22.55
N LEU A 260 16.38 0.60 -22.13
CA LEU A 260 16.86 0.12 -20.83
C LEU A 260 18.39 0.08 -20.76
N GLN A 261 19.08 -0.25 -21.87
CA GLN A 261 20.54 -0.32 -21.89
C GLN A 261 21.21 1.05 -22.06
N ASN A 262 20.49 2.06 -22.57
CA ASN A 262 21.08 3.38 -22.86
C ASN A 262 21.44 4.14 -21.57
N PRO A 263 22.74 4.43 -21.32
CA PRO A 263 23.17 5.10 -20.09
C PRO A 263 22.73 6.58 -20.01
N ALA A 264 22.38 7.22 -21.13
CA ALA A 264 21.88 8.59 -21.16
C ALA A 264 20.44 8.71 -20.67
N ILE A 265 19.66 7.62 -20.71
CA ILE A 265 18.27 7.61 -20.26
C ILE A 265 18.23 7.15 -18.80
N ARG A 266 17.58 7.93 -17.93
CA ARG A 266 17.31 7.53 -16.54
C ARG A 266 16.07 6.67 -16.48
N LYS A 267 16.16 5.51 -15.83
CA LYS A 267 15.03 4.60 -15.65
C LYS A 267 14.69 4.45 -14.18
N CYS A 268 13.41 4.46 -13.83
CA CYS A 268 12.96 4.28 -12.46
C CYS A 268 11.91 3.17 -12.36
N GLY A 269 11.90 2.46 -11.25
CA GLY A 269 10.84 1.53 -10.90
C GLY A 269 10.84 1.28 -9.40
N GLN A 270 10.06 0.29 -8.97
CA GLN A 270 10.05 -0.18 -7.61
C GLN A 270 10.88 -1.46 -7.53
N ASN A 271 11.92 -1.50 -6.69
CA ASN A 271 12.76 -2.70 -6.53
C ASN A 271 13.37 -3.17 -7.87
N VAL A 272 13.89 -2.23 -8.67
CA VAL A 272 14.35 -2.48 -10.05
C VAL A 272 15.47 -3.52 -10.13
N GLY A 273 16.15 -3.82 -9.01
CA GLY A 273 17.08 -4.94 -8.96
C GLY A 273 16.46 -6.27 -9.39
N PHE A 274 15.19 -6.52 -9.07
CA PHE A 274 14.46 -7.71 -9.49
C PHE A 274 14.25 -7.74 -11.01
N ASP A 275 13.63 -6.69 -11.55
CA ASP A 275 13.29 -6.58 -12.97
C ASP A 275 14.54 -6.68 -13.84
N THR A 276 15.58 -5.95 -13.46
CA THR A 276 16.83 -5.87 -14.22
C THR A 276 17.64 -7.16 -14.16
N HIS A 277 17.62 -7.89 -13.04
CA HIS A 277 18.19 -9.23 -12.96
C HIS A 277 17.46 -10.19 -13.88
N PHE A 278 16.13 -10.18 -13.86
CA PHE A 278 15.33 -11.07 -14.69
C PHE A 278 15.53 -10.79 -16.19
N LEU A 279 15.48 -9.51 -16.59
CA LEU A 279 15.70 -9.07 -17.96
C LEU A 279 17.12 -9.40 -18.47
N LEU A 280 18.13 -9.28 -17.62
CA LEU A 280 19.49 -9.70 -17.95
C LEU A 280 19.56 -11.22 -18.18
N ARG A 281 19.01 -11.99 -17.24
CA ARG A 281 19.07 -13.45 -17.25
C ARG A 281 18.33 -14.08 -18.44
N ARG A 282 17.12 -13.60 -18.71
CA ARG A 282 16.22 -14.18 -19.73
C ARG A 282 16.42 -13.58 -21.12
N TYR A 283 16.63 -12.27 -21.21
CA TYR A 283 16.63 -11.54 -22.48
C TYR A 283 17.99 -10.92 -22.83
N GLY A 284 19.00 -11.05 -21.96
CA GLY A 284 20.31 -10.42 -22.17
C GLY A 284 20.29 -8.89 -22.06
N ILE A 285 19.19 -8.30 -21.57
CA ILE A 285 19.03 -6.84 -21.50
C ILE A 285 19.68 -6.31 -20.23
N LYS A 286 20.83 -5.66 -20.37
CA LYS A 286 21.55 -5.05 -19.24
C LYS A 286 21.08 -3.61 -18.98
N ALA A 287 20.06 -3.45 -18.13
CA ALA A 287 19.59 -2.12 -17.77
C ALA A 287 20.66 -1.28 -17.03
N THR A 288 20.74 0.01 -17.33
CA THR A 288 21.73 0.95 -16.78
C THR A 288 21.08 2.23 -16.25
N ASN A 289 21.81 3.10 -15.54
CA ASN A 289 21.33 4.40 -15.04
C ASN A 289 19.95 4.32 -14.33
N LEU A 290 19.93 3.52 -13.26
CA LEU A 290 18.74 3.12 -12.55
C LEU A 290 18.45 4.03 -11.34
N GLU A 291 17.17 4.30 -11.16
CA GLU A 291 16.55 4.97 -10.02
C GLU A 291 15.57 3.98 -9.36
N ASP A 292 15.32 4.14 -8.06
CA ASP A 292 14.50 3.18 -7.33
C ASP A 292 13.68 3.84 -6.21
N THR A 293 12.36 3.73 -6.30
CA THR A 293 11.41 4.27 -5.31
C THR A 293 11.48 3.57 -3.96
N MET A 294 11.85 2.28 -3.93
CA MET A 294 12.08 1.49 -2.71
C MET A 294 13.31 1.98 -1.96
N VAL A 295 14.41 2.24 -2.69
CA VAL A 295 15.66 2.78 -2.12
C VAL A 295 15.43 4.18 -1.57
N ALA A 296 14.75 5.04 -2.35
CA ALA A 296 14.38 6.37 -1.91
C ALA A 296 13.52 6.32 -0.64
N GLN A 297 12.49 5.48 -0.62
CA GLN A 297 11.60 5.31 0.55
C GLN A 297 12.36 4.87 1.79
N ARG A 298 13.25 3.87 1.67
CA ARG A 298 14.04 3.36 2.80
C ARG A 298 14.90 4.44 3.43
N ILE A 299 15.44 5.35 2.63
CA ILE A 299 16.29 6.44 3.12
C ILE A 299 15.44 7.54 3.78
N ILE A 300 14.30 7.90 3.19
CA ILE A 300 13.44 8.97 3.71
C ILE A 300 12.76 8.56 5.02
N MET A 301 12.31 7.31 5.11
CA MET A 301 11.49 6.79 6.21
C MET A 301 11.94 5.36 6.60
N PRO A 302 13.10 5.20 7.25
CA PRO A 302 13.71 3.88 7.47
C PRO A 302 12.88 2.93 8.34
N ASP A 303 12.07 3.46 9.26
CA ASP A 303 11.22 2.65 10.16
C ASP A 303 9.92 2.16 9.51
N TYR A 304 9.62 2.60 8.28
CA TYR A 304 8.37 2.31 7.62
C TYR A 304 8.51 1.25 6.53
N LYS A 305 7.36 0.77 6.04
CA LYS A 305 7.29 -0.16 4.92
C LYS A 305 7.84 0.51 3.65
N ILE A 306 8.40 -0.32 2.77
CA ILE A 306 9.05 0.11 1.53
C ILE A 306 8.34 -0.41 0.28
N GLY A 307 7.26 -1.18 0.44
CA GLY A 307 6.45 -1.66 -0.68
C GLY A 307 5.74 -0.53 -1.41
N LEU A 308 5.45 -0.74 -2.70
CA LEU A 308 4.80 0.26 -3.54
C LEU A 308 3.39 0.61 -3.05
N ASP A 309 2.68 -0.31 -2.38
CA ASP A 309 1.41 -0.03 -1.70
C ASP A 309 1.55 1.08 -0.65
N PHE A 310 2.58 0.96 0.20
CA PHE A 310 2.84 1.96 1.22
C PHE A 310 3.32 3.28 0.60
N ILE A 311 4.22 3.22 -0.38
CA ILE A 311 4.71 4.40 -1.11
C ILE A 311 3.53 5.13 -1.77
N THR A 312 2.62 4.41 -2.42
CA THR A 312 1.37 4.95 -2.98
C THR A 312 0.58 5.70 -1.90
N SER A 313 0.35 5.07 -0.74
CA SER A 313 -0.42 5.68 0.36
C SER A 313 0.17 6.98 0.93
N VAL A 314 1.48 7.19 0.79
CA VAL A 314 2.19 8.36 1.36
C VAL A 314 2.39 9.43 0.30
N TRP A 315 2.80 9.04 -0.91
CA TRP A 315 3.30 9.98 -1.91
C TRP A 315 2.31 10.29 -3.02
N THR A 316 1.26 9.49 -3.20
CA THR A 316 0.27 9.72 -4.27
C THR A 316 -1.11 10.00 -3.69
N ASP A 317 -2.02 10.44 -4.54
CA ASP A 317 -3.45 10.52 -4.20
C ASP A 317 -4.24 9.33 -4.77
N HIS A 318 -3.53 8.32 -5.30
CA HIS A 318 -4.16 7.09 -5.75
C HIS A 318 -4.68 6.31 -4.54
N HIS A 319 -5.85 5.67 -4.70
CA HIS A 319 -6.36 4.75 -3.70
C HIS A 319 -5.57 3.44 -3.69
N TYR A 320 -5.64 2.68 -2.61
CA TYR A 320 -5.03 1.35 -2.58
C TYR A 320 -5.61 0.45 -3.68
N TYR A 321 -4.73 -0.15 -4.50
CA TYR A 321 -5.11 -0.98 -5.66
C TYR A 321 -4.46 -2.37 -5.67
N LYS A 322 -3.53 -2.68 -4.75
CA LYS A 322 -2.73 -3.93 -4.82
C LYS A 322 -3.55 -5.22 -4.67
N ASP A 323 -4.71 -5.19 -4.01
CA ASP A 323 -5.58 -6.37 -3.95
C ASP A 323 -6.22 -6.69 -5.32
N GLU A 324 -6.27 -5.73 -6.25
CA GLU A 324 -6.71 -5.97 -7.64
C GLU A 324 -5.69 -6.83 -8.40
N GLY A 325 -4.39 -6.66 -8.19
CA GLY A 325 -3.37 -7.54 -8.78
C GLY A 325 -3.43 -8.96 -8.24
N LYS A 326 -3.70 -9.13 -6.93
CA LYS A 326 -3.78 -10.45 -6.28
C LYS A 326 -4.93 -11.32 -6.78
N LYS A 327 -6.01 -10.72 -7.29
CA LYS A 327 -7.13 -11.46 -7.88
C LYS A 327 -6.74 -12.24 -9.15
N TYR A 328 -5.62 -11.90 -9.80
CA TYR A 328 -5.07 -12.67 -10.93
C TYR A 328 -4.69 -14.10 -10.52
N PHE A 329 -3.91 -14.26 -9.45
CA PHE A 329 -3.48 -15.58 -8.95
C PHE A 329 -4.62 -16.43 -8.36
N SER A 330 -5.84 -15.88 -8.29
CA SER A 330 -7.06 -16.57 -7.88
C SER A 330 -8.12 -16.67 -8.99
N GLY A 331 -7.72 -16.56 -10.27
CA GLY A 331 -8.61 -16.72 -11.43
C GLY A 331 -9.01 -15.42 -12.15
N GLY A 332 -8.23 -14.35 -12.03
CA GLY A 332 -8.46 -13.08 -12.75
C GLY A 332 -7.94 -13.11 -14.21
N GLY A 333 -8.52 -12.28 -15.08
CA GLY A 333 -8.15 -12.25 -16.51
C GLY A 333 -6.97 -11.32 -16.84
N TRP A 334 -6.31 -11.56 -17.98
CA TRP A 334 -5.12 -10.82 -18.47
C TRP A 334 -5.26 -9.29 -18.46
N SER A 335 -6.43 -8.76 -18.84
CA SER A 335 -6.71 -7.32 -18.84
C SER A 335 -6.51 -6.66 -17.47
N GLN A 336 -6.77 -7.40 -16.39
CA GLN A 336 -6.58 -6.90 -15.02
C GLN A 336 -5.09 -6.85 -14.64
N LEU A 337 -4.30 -7.85 -15.06
CA LEU A 337 -2.85 -7.85 -14.88
C LEU A 337 -2.21 -6.68 -15.62
N TRP A 338 -2.58 -6.44 -16.88
CA TRP A 338 -2.02 -5.34 -17.69
C TRP A 338 -2.35 -3.97 -17.09
N LYS A 339 -3.56 -3.79 -16.54
CA LYS A 339 -3.92 -2.57 -15.78
C LYS A 339 -3.08 -2.41 -14.53
N TYR A 340 -2.88 -3.49 -13.77
CA TYR A 340 -2.06 -3.49 -12.56
C TYR A 340 -0.62 -3.10 -12.87
N ASN A 341 0.01 -3.75 -13.85
CA ASN A 341 1.37 -3.48 -14.31
C ASN A 341 1.53 -2.02 -14.77
N ALA A 342 0.63 -1.52 -15.63
CA ALA A 342 0.64 -0.10 -16.02
C ALA A 342 0.51 0.85 -14.83
N THR A 343 -0.29 0.48 -13.83
CA THR A 343 -0.48 1.29 -12.62
C THR A 343 0.79 1.33 -11.77
N ASP A 344 1.56 0.25 -11.68
CA ASP A 344 2.82 0.21 -10.91
C ASP A 344 3.85 1.22 -11.42
N SER A 345 4.08 1.25 -12.75
CA SER A 345 4.93 2.26 -13.39
C SER A 345 4.41 3.69 -13.16
N LEU A 346 3.09 3.89 -13.26
CA LEU A 346 2.45 5.18 -13.04
C LEU A 346 2.59 5.68 -11.59
N MET A 347 2.52 4.77 -10.61
CA MET A 347 2.70 5.12 -9.20
C MET A 347 4.13 5.52 -8.89
N CYS A 348 5.10 4.87 -9.54
CA CYS A 348 6.49 5.31 -9.48
C CYS A 348 6.65 6.71 -10.10
N ALA A 349 5.99 6.98 -11.23
CA ALA A 349 6.01 8.28 -11.90
C ALA A 349 5.46 9.42 -11.03
N GLU A 350 4.44 9.16 -10.22
CA GLU A 350 3.89 10.14 -9.29
C GLU A 350 4.71 10.28 -8.00
N ALA A 351 5.22 9.16 -7.47
CA ALA A 351 5.87 9.14 -6.15
C ALA A 351 7.32 9.62 -6.20
N PHE A 352 8.10 9.18 -7.19
CA PHE A 352 9.55 9.38 -7.21
C PHE A 352 9.97 10.86 -7.24
N PRO A 353 9.33 11.77 -8.00
CA PRO A 353 9.66 13.19 -7.96
C PRO A 353 9.48 13.81 -6.56
N LYS A 354 8.43 13.40 -5.83
CA LYS A 354 8.15 13.86 -4.46
C LYS A 354 9.15 13.28 -3.46
N GLN A 355 9.55 12.02 -3.63
CA GLN A 355 10.64 11.41 -2.86
C GLN A 355 11.97 12.14 -3.09
N CYS A 356 12.30 12.48 -4.35
CA CYS A 356 13.49 13.27 -4.68
C CYS A 356 13.47 14.64 -4.00
N ALA A 357 12.33 15.33 -4.00
CA ALA A 357 12.17 16.60 -3.29
C ALA A 357 12.42 16.41 -1.78
N LYS A 358 11.90 15.34 -1.18
CA LYS A 358 12.13 15.04 0.25
C LYS A 358 13.57 14.67 0.56
N LEU A 359 14.23 13.89 -0.30
CA LEU A 359 15.65 13.56 -0.18
C LEU A 359 16.51 14.82 -0.20
N LYS A 360 16.18 15.80 -1.07
CA LYS A 360 16.85 17.11 -1.11
C LYS A 360 16.61 17.89 0.18
N GLU A 361 15.36 17.97 0.64
CA GLU A 361 14.98 18.64 1.90
C GLU A 361 15.76 18.07 3.11
N GLN A 362 15.89 16.74 3.18
CA GLN A 362 16.60 16.03 4.24
C GLN A 362 18.13 15.96 4.04
N LYS A 363 18.66 16.53 2.95
CA LYS A 363 20.09 16.47 2.57
C LYS A 363 20.62 15.02 2.41
N ASN A 364 19.74 14.11 1.99
CA ASN A 364 20.02 12.67 1.85
C ASN A 364 20.39 12.22 0.43
N ILE A 365 20.48 13.14 -0.54
CA ILE A 365 20.85 12.82 -1.94
C ILE A 365 22.17 12.03 -2.03
N PRO A 366 23.28 12.41 -1.35
CA PRO A 366 24.53 11.64 -1.45
C PRO A 366 24.38 10.19 -0.99
N THR A 367 23.56 9.94 0.03
CA THR A 367 23.26 8.58 0.50
C THR A 367 22.44 7.81 -0.52
N TYR A 368 21.44 8.45 -1.13
CA TYR A 368 20.63 7.84 -2.19
C TYR A 368 21.47 7.45 -3.41
N GLU A 369 22.32 8.36 -3.91
CA GLU A 369 23.24 8.09 -5.02
C GLU A 369 24.16 6.91 -4.72
N ARG A 370 24.73 6.85 -3.51
CA ARG A 370 25.59 5.74 -3.09
C ARG A 370 24.83 4.40 -3.09
N GLN A 371 23.59 4.38 -2.58
CA GLN A 371 22.81 3.14 -2.48
C GLN A 371 22.34 2.65 -3.86
N ARG A 372 21.84 3.54 -4.73
CA ARG A 372 21.39 3.12 -6.07
C ARG A 372 22.55 2.62 -6.94
N ASN A 373 23.77 3.16 -6.76
CA ASN A 373 24.96 2.70 -7.48
C ASN A 373 25.39 1.26 -7.13
N ILE A 374 24.84 0.68 -6.06
CA ILE A 374 25.08 -0.70 -5.66
C ILE A 374 24.12 -1.67 -6.40
N ILE A 375 23.07 -1.18 -7.06
CA ILE A 375 22.12 -2.04 -7.79
C ILE A 375 22.82 -2.87 -8.87
N PRO A 376 23.62 -2.31 -9.81
CA PRO A 376 24.29 -3.11 -10.83
C PRO A 376 25.22 -4.23 -10.28
N PRO A 377 26.10 -4.00 -9.29
CA PRO A 377 26.89 -5.09 -8.73
C PRO A 377 26.04 -6.13 -7.99
N LEU A 378 24.92 -5.76 -7.35
CA LEU A 378 24.01 -6.73 -6.75
C LEU A 378 23.36 -7.63 -7.80
N VAL A 379 22.87 -7.06 -8.90
CA VAL A 379 22.32 -7.81 -10.03
C VAL A 379 23.35 -8.78 -10.60
N TYR A 380 24.60 -8.34 -10.74
CA TYR A 380 25.69 -9.21 -11.17
C TYR A 380 25.94 -10.37 -10.19
N MET A 381 25.98 -10.09 -8.89
CA MET A 381 26.17 -11.12 -7.87
C MET A 381 25.01 -12.13 -7.84
N GLN A 382 23.77 -11.66 -8.02
CA GLN A 382 22.57 -12.51 -8.10
C GLN A 382 22.67 -13.49 -9.27
N GLU A 383 23.02 -13.01 -10.46
CA GLU A 383 23.13 -13.88 -11.64
C GLU A 383 24.30 -14.87 -11.51
N ARG A 384 25.40 -14.47 -10.87
CA ARG A 384 26.52 -15.38 -10.61
C ARG A 384 26.18 -16.51 -9.65
N GLY A 385 25.35 -16.21 -8.65
CA GLY A 385 25.02 -17.13 -7.57
C GLY A 385 26.24 -17.60 -6.78
N VAL A 386 26.06 -18.69 -6.04
CA VAL A 386 27.13 -19.39 -5.31
C VAL A 386 27.04 -20.88 -5.62
N ARG A 387 28.20 -21.55 -5.77
CA ARG A 387 28.21 -23.01 -5.93
C ARG A 387 27.81 -23.66 -4.62
N VAL A 388 26.95 -24.67 -4.71
CA VAL A 388 26.42 -25.39 -3.55
C VAL A 388 26.64 -26.88 -3.76
N ASP A 389 27.10 -27.57 -2.71
CA ASP A 389 27.20 -29.03 -2.67
C ASP A 389 25.84 -29.64 -2.32
N VAL A 390 25.04 -29.93 -3.36
CA VAL A 390 23.69 -30.46 -3.22
C VAL A 390 23.70 -31.87 -2.62
N GLU A 391 24.67 -32.71 -3.00
CA GLU A 391 24.79 -34.07 -2.47
C GLU A 391 25.12 -34.04 -0.97
N GLY A 392 26.08 -33.20 -0.57
CA GLY A 392 26.41 -32.97 0.83
C GLY A 392 25.21 -32.44 1.63
N MET A 393 24.40 -31.54 1.05
CA MET A 393 23.17 -31.06 1.69
C MET A 393 22.14 -32.19 1.88
N ILE A 394 21.92 -33.03 0.87
CA ILE A 394 20.98 -34.16 0.96
C ILE A 394 21.47 -35.16 2.03
N LYS A 395 22.76 -35.51 2.02
CA LYS A 395 23.36 -36.39 3.03
C LYS A 395 23.18 -35.82 4.43
N ARG A 396 23.52 -34.54 4.60
CA ARG A 396 23.41 -33.86 5.90
C ARG A 396 21.97 -33.79 6.39
N ASN A 397 21.02 -33.56 5.48
CA ASN A 397 19.60 -33.58 5.81
C ASN A 397 19.17 -34.96 6.35
N GLY A 398 19.60 -36.04 5.69
CA GLY A 398 19.36 -37.42 6.17
C GLY A 398 19.94 -37.69 7.56
N GLU A 399 21.19 -37.28 7.81
CA GLU A 399 21.84 -37.42 9.13
C GLU A 399 21.08 -36.65 10.23
N ILE A 400 20.62 -35.43 9.93
CA ILE A 400 19.86 -34.60 10.87
C ILE A 400 18.49 -35.22 11.15
N SER A 401 17.79 -35.73 10.13
CA SER A 401 16.49 -36.39 10.30
C SER A 401 16.57 -37.57 11.27
N VAL A 402 17.56 -38.45 11.10
CA VAL A 402 17.79 -39.58 12.03
C VAL A 402 18.08 -39.10 13.45
N LYS A 403 18.82 -37.98 13.60
CA LYS A 403 19.09 -37.39 14.91
C LYS A 403 17.83 -36.80 15.56
N ILE A 404 16.97 -36.15 14.77
CA ILE A 404 15.68 -35.61 15.23
C ILE A 404 14.79 -36.75 15.74
N GLU A 405 14.69 -37.85 15.01
CA GLU A 405 13.92 -39.04 15.44
C GLU A 405 14.41 -39.57 16.78
N LYS A 406 15.73 -39.78 16.94
CA LYS A 406 16.32 -40.24 18.21
C LYS A 406 16.05 -39.28 19.37
N LEU A 407 16.11 -37.97 19.14
CA LEU A 407 15.80 -36.98 20.17
C LEU A 407 14.32 -36.94 20.52
N GLN A 408 13.44 -37.14 19.54
CA GLN A 408 12.00 -37.24 19.74
C GLN A 408 11.65 -38.49 20.57
N GLU A 409 12.31 -39.62 20.32
CA GLU A 409 12.20 -40.83 21.15
C GLU A 409 12.67 -40.58 22.59
N GLN A 410 13.80 -39.91 22.77
CA GLN A 410 14.30 -39.55 24.11
C GLN A 410 13.35 -38.60 24.84
N LEU A 411 12.75 -37.64 24.13
CA LEU A 411 11.72 -36.75 24.68
C LEU A 411 10.51 -37.55 25.14
N ASN A 412 9.99 -38.44 24.29
CA ASN A 412 8.84 -39.28 24.60
C ASN A 412 9.13 -40.18 25.82
N SER A 413 10.32 -40.77 25.88
CA SER A 413 10.76 -41.61 27.00
C SER A 413 10.83 -40.83 28.30
N LYS A 414 11.44 -39.63 28.30
CA LYS A 414 11.50 -38.76 29.48
C LYS A 414 10.13 -38.22 29.87
N ALA A 415 9.26 -37.97 28.89
CA ALA A 415 7.91 -37.48 29.11
C ALA A 415 6.93 -38.54 29.60
N GLY A 416 7.26 -39.82 29.44
CA GLY A 416 6.38 -40.95 29.74
C GLY A 416 5.18 -41.08 28.80
N LYS A 417 5.14 -40.28 27.73
CA LYS A 417 4.09 -40.28 26.70
C LYS A 417 4.64 -39.70 25.39
N GLU A 418 3.92 -39.93 24.30
CA GLU A 418 4.22 -39.26 23.05
C GLU A 418 3.95 -37.74 23.17
N LEU A 419 4.94 -36.93 22.83
CA LEU A 419 4.88 -35.47 22.96
C LEU A 419 5.50 -34.80 21.73
N ASN A 420 4.69 -34.18 20.88
CA ASN A 420 5.19 -33.50 19.69
C ASN A 420 5.94 -32.21 20.06
N ALA A 421 7.26 -32.20 19.87
CA ALA A 421 8.12 -31.04 20.14
C ALA A 421 7.78 -29.79 19.31
N ASN A 422 7.10 -29.96 18.17
CA ASN A 422 6.69 -28.86 17.31
C ASN A 422 5.31 -28.31 17.64
N SER A 423 4.64 -28.81 18.68
CA SER A 423 3.31 -28.35 19.10
C SER A 423 3.40 -27.50 20.36
N PRO A 424 3.41 -26.16 20.26
CA PRO A 424 3.42 -25.28 21.42
C PRO A 424 2.28 -25.58 22.41
N LYS A 425 1.13 -26.04 21.90
CA LYS A 425 -0.02 -26.43 22.73
C LYS A 425 0.31 -27.65 23.59
N GLN A 426 0.82 -28.72 22.99
CA GLN A 426 1.15 -29.94 23.74
C GLN A 426 2.29 -29.70 24.74
N LEU A 427 3.31 -28.94 24.34
CA LEU A 427 4.41 -28.59 25.23
C LEU A 427 3.95 -27.76 26.42
N LYS A 428 3.06 -26.77 26.21
CA LYS A 428 2.52 -25.94 27.29
C LYS A 428 1.73 -26.78 28.30
N GLU A 429 0.88 -27.69 27.81
CA GLU A 429 0.09 -28.58 28.65
C GLU A 429 0.97 -29.54 29.47
N TYR A 430 2.03 -30.08 28.84
CA TYR A 430 2.96 -30.94 29.53
C TYR A 430 3.76 -30.20 30.61
N PHE A 431 4.47 -29.11 30.26
CA PHE A 431 5.39 -28.44 31.19
C PHE A 431 4.75 -27.62 32.30
N TYR A 432 3.54 -27.09 32.11
CA TYR A 432 2.88 -26.22 33.10
C TYR A 432 1.58 -26.80 33.66
N GLY A 433 1.11 -27.92 33.10
CA GLY A 433 -0.12 -28.58 33.54
C GLY A 433 0.12 -29.97 34.12
N THR A 434 1.03 -30.76 33.54
CA THR A 434 1.25 -32.16 33.91
C THR A 434 2.50 -32.37 34.78
N LEU A 435 3.59 -31.68 34.44
CA LEU A 435 4.83 -31.63 35.21
C LEU A 435 4.71 -30.58 36.32
#